data_AF-A0AA47I775-F1
#
_entry.id   AF-A0AA47I775-F1
#
_cell.length_a   1.000
_cell.length_b   1.000
_cell.length_c   1.000
_cell.angle_alpha   90.00
_cell.angle_beta   90.00
_cell.angle_gamma   90.00
#
_symmetry.space_group_name_H-M   'P 1'
#
loop_
_entity.id
_entity.type
_entity.pdbx_description
1 polymer ?
#
loop_
_entity_poly.entity_id
_entity_poly.type
_entity_poly.pdbx_seq_one_letter_code
_entity_poly.pdbx_strand_id
1 'polypeptide(L)'
;MKKELRESQGVYATHVVEGDINYVLIASGVLGDRIVGNPSKLRRGVHHCKELQKVYDRTNIVKMEILQVCLSAKEARDLENDYMDFYRKLEGVVVLNKYPAVCSKEYKRILNKVKVIEIKMLLAEGKMKNKDIAAEYGCDSSLISKIKTGLLWSNVNIEKNESILVPSFVDNNASILS
;
A
#
# COMPACT_ATOMS: atom_id res chain seq x y z
N MET A 1 14.55 24.44 -1.66
CA MET A 1 13.73 23.50 -2.47
C MET A 1 12.41 24.18 -2.82
N LYS A 2 12.03 24.21 -4.10
CA LYS A 2 10.76 24.80 -4.58
C LYS A 2 9.55 24.05 -3.97
N LYS A 3 8.42 24.75 -3.82
CA LYS A 3 7.18 24.15 -3.25
C LYS A 3 6.71 22.93 -4.04
N GLU A 4 6.69 23.03 -5.36
CA GLU A 4 6.29 21.93 -6.27
C GLU A 4 7.09 20.65 -6.03
N LEU A 5 8.41 20.76 -5.83
CA LEU A 5 9.27 19.61 -5.54
C LEU A 5 8.98 18.99 -4.17
N ARG A 6 8.49 19.75 -3.18
CA ARG A 6 8.18 19.19 -1.86
C ARG A 6 7.02 18.22 -1.90
N GLU A 7 6.02 18.52 -2.71
CA GLU A 7 4.76 17.76 -2.82
C GLU A 7 4.85 16.65 -3.89
N SER A 8 5.90 16.69 -4.71
CA SER A 8 6.12 15.73 -5.78
C SER A 8 6.54 14.36 -5.27
N GLN A 9 6.04 13.32 -5.93
CA GLN A 9 6.55 11.97 -5.82
C GLN A 9 7.84 11.84 -6.66
N GLY A 10 8.80 11.05 -6.21
CA GLY A 10 10.02 10.83 -7.00
C GLY A 10 10.95 9.77 -6.42
N VAL A 11 12.08 9.57 -7.09
CA VAL A 11 13.20 8.73 -6.67
C VAL A 11 14.36 9.63 -6.25
N TYR A 12 15.01 9.28 -5.15
CA TYR A 12 16.17 9.99 -4.62
C TYR A 12 17.24 9.01 -4.14
N ALA A 13 18.46 9.49 -4.06
CA ALA A 13 19.59 8.80 -3.47
C ALA A 13 20.10 9.55 -2.22
N THR A 14 20.45 8.78 -1.20
CA THR A 14 21.16 9.25 -0.01
C THR A 14 22.59 8.75 -0.10
N HIS A 15 23.54 9.66 -0.23
CA HIS A 15 24.97 9.37 -0.34
C HIS A 15 25.67 9.66 0.98
N VAL A 16 26.50 8.73 1.42
CA VAL A 16 27.47 8.90 2.50
C VAL A 16 28.82 8.44 1.97
N VAL A 17 29.81 9.33 1.98
CA VAL A 17 31.12 9.10 1.35
C VAL A 17 32.18 8.86 2.42
N GLU A 18 32.94 7.78 2.28
CA GLU A 18 34.07 7.41 3.15
C GLU A 18 35.30 7.13 2.28
N GLY A 19 36.24 8.09 2.23
CA GLY A 19 37.36 8.03 1.28
C GLY A 19 36.85 8.03 -0.16
N ASP A 20 37.25 7.02 -0.93
CA ASP A 20 36.85 6.83 -2.33
C ASP A 20 35.56 6.01 -2.50
N ILE A 21 34.95 5.56 -1.39
CA ILE A 21 33.76 4.71 -1.41
C ILE A 21 32.51 5.56 -1.14
N ASN A 22 31.53 5.46 -2.04
CA ASN A 22 30.22 6.09 -1.94
C ASN A 22 29.15 5.07 -1.56
N TYR A 23 28.63 5.17 -0.33
CA TYR A 23 27.53 4.33 0.14
C TYR A 23 26.20 4.98 -0.20
N VAL A 24 25.40 4.28 -1.01
CA VAL A 24 24.18 4.83 -1.60
C VAL A 24 22.96 4.04 -1.15
N LEU A 25 21.97 4.75 -0.62
CA LEU A 25 20.62 4.22 -0.42
C LEU A 25 19.66 4.90 -1.39
N ILE A 26 19.08 4.13 -2.31
CA ILE A 26 18.08 4.59 -3.27
C ILE A 26 16.70 4.34 -2.67
N ALA A 27 15.79 5.31 -2.78
CA ALA A 27 14.43 5.14 -2.31
C ALA A 27 13.47 6.05 -3.09
N SER A 28 12.18 5.70 -3.04
CA SER A 28 11.08 6.50 -3.60
C SER A 28 10.15 7.04 -2.52
N GLY A 29 9.49 8.15 -2.81
CA GLY A 29 8.50 8.76 -1.92
C GLY A 29 8.17 10.21 -2.29
N VAL A 30 7.38 10.86 -1.42
CA VAL A 30 7.17 12.30 -1.47
C VAL A 30 8.49 13.00 -1.14
N LEU A 31 9.07 13.70 -2.11
CA LEU A 31 10.44 14.19 -2.06
C LEU A 31 10.67 15.17 -0.90
N GLY A 32 9.69 16.03 -0.59
CA GLY A 32 9.79 16.99 0.51
C GLY A 32 10.11 16.31 1.85
N ASP A 33 9.32 15.30 2.20
CA ASP A 33 9.46 14.56 3.45
C ASP A 33 10.75 13.73 3.47
N ARG A 34 11.12 13.15 2.33
CA ARG A 34 12.27 12.24 2.25
C ARG A 34 13.60 12.99 2.27
N ILE A 35 13.71 14.07 1.51
CA ILE A 35 14.94 14.86 1.41
C ILE A 35 15.28 15.55 2.74
N VAL A 36 14.26 16.02 3.47
CA VAL A 36 14.46 16.64 4.79
C VAL A 36 14.59 15.58 5.89
N GLY A 37 13.78 14.53 5.81
CA GLY A 37 13.65 13.52 6.87
C GLY A 37 14.86 12.60 7.01
N ASN A 38 15.48 12.15 5.91
CA ASN A 38 16.59 11.18 6.01
C ASN A 38 17.85 11.76 6.69
N PRO A 39 18.37 12.94 6.29
CA PRO A 39 19.49 13.56 7.00
C PRO A 39 19.18 13.84 8.48
N SER A 40 17.94 14.23 8.81
CA SER A 40 17.50 14.43 10.20
C SER A 40 17.51 13.13 11.01
N LYS A 41 17.14 12.00 10.41
CA LYS A 41 17.21 10.68 11.06
C LYS A 41 18.65 10.22 11.26
N LEU A 42 19.52 10.43 10.28
CA LEU A 42 20.95 10.12 10.37
C LEU A 42 21.61 10.91 11.51
N ARG A 43 21.43 12.24 11.57
CA ARG A 43 21.94 13.09 12.66
C ARG A 43 21.48 12.67 14.06
N ARG A 44 20.30 12.06 14.17
CA ARG A 44 19.73 11.60 15.44
C ARG A 44 20.08 10.15 15.78
N GLY A 45 20.81 9.43 14.93
CA GLY A 45 21.12 8.01 15.15
C GLY A 45 19.93 7.05 15.01
N VAL A 46 18.83 7.49 14.39
CA VAL A 46 17.57 6.73 14.30
C VAL A 46 17.24 6.28 12.87
N HIS A 47 18.22 6.28 11.97
CA HIS A 47 17.99 5.80 10.61
C HIS A 47 17.70 4.29 10.59
N HIS A 48 16.83 3.87 9.66
CA HIS A 48 16.35 2.50 9.54
C HIS A 48 17.40 1.58 8.91
N CYS A 49 18.11 2.06 7.87
CA CYS A 49 19.28 1.38 7.31
C CYS A 49 20.46 1.59 8.27
N LYS A 50 20.85 0.52 8.98
CA LYS A 50 21.90 0.55 10.01
C LYS A 50 23.29 0.63 9.40
N GLU A 51 23.49 0.05 8.22
CA GLU A 51 24.74 0.15 7.47
C GLU A 51 25.01 1.61 7.07
N LEU A 52 24.01 2.31 6.53
CA LEU A 52 24.13 3.74 6.19
C LEU A 52 24.42 4.58 7.44
N GLN A 53 23.72 4.32 8.55
CA GLN A 53 23.94 5.01 9.82
C GLN A 53 25.39 4.84 10.31
N LYS A 54 25.92 3.62 10.28
CA LYS A 54 27.31 3.34 10.72
C LYS A 54 28.35 4.11 9.92
N VAL A 55 28.19 4.23 8.60
CA VAL A 55 29.12 5.02 7.76
C VAL A 55 28.95 6.51 8.04
N TYR A 56 27.71 6.96 8.22
CA TYR A 56 27.42 8.36 8.56
C TYR A 56 28.02 8.75 9.90
N ASP A 57 27.96 7.89 10.92
CA ASP A 57 28.50 8.18 12.26
C ASP A 57 30.03 8.41 12.23
N ARG A 58 30.74 7.83 11.26
CA ARG A 58 32.19 8.01 11.08
C ARG A 58 32.56 9.25 10.28
N THR A 59 31.75 9.59 9.27
CA THR A 59 32.07 10.63 8.27
C THR A 59 31.35 11.95 8.55
N ASN A 60 30.16 11.89 9.14
CA ASN A 60 29.21 12.97 9.35
C ASN A 60 28.88 13.77 8.06
N ILE A 61 29.08 13.16 6.89
CA ILE A 61 28.84 13.76 5.58
C ILE A 61 27.70 13.00 4.92
N VAL A 62 26.65 13.73 4.54
CA VAL A 62 25.53 13.19 3.76
C VAL A 62 25.16 14.15 2.64
N LYS A 63 24.98 13.60 1.43
CA LYS A 63 24.45 14.31 0.28
C LYS A 63 23.13 13.66 -0.14
N MET A 64 22.12 14.50 -0.39
CA MET A 64 20.86 14.06 -0.98
C MET A 64 20.86 14.42 -2.46
N GLU A 65 20.44 13.48 -3.31
CA GLU A 65 20.32 13.67 -4.74
C GLU A 65 18.91 13.28 -5.19
N ILE A 66 18.22 14.16 -5.90
CA ILE A 66 16.94 13.84 -6.55
C ILE A 66 17.28 13.27 -7.91
N LEU A 67 16.91 12.02 -8.15
CA LEU A 67 17.21 11.32 -9.40
C LEU A 67 16.15 11.61 -10.46
N GLN A 68 14.87 11.47 -10.08
CA GLN A 68 13.76 11.71 -10.98
C GLN A 68 12.48 12.09 -10.22
N VAL A 69 11.74 13.05 -10.76
CA VAL A 69 10.37 13.36 -10.34
C VAL A 69 9.41 12.48 -11.14
N CYS A 70 8.40 11.93 -10.48
CA CYS A 70 7.49 10.95 -11.07
C CYS A 70 6.03 11.42 -10.95
N LEU A 71 5.19 10.96 -11.88
CA LEU A 71 3.76 11.26 -11.90
C LEU A 71 2.99 10.44 -10.88
N SER A 72 3.53 9.28 -10.47
CA SER A 72 2.88 8.38 -9.53
C SER A 72 3.86 7.64 -8.61
N ALA A 73 3.35 7.13 -7.49
CA ALA A 73 4.14 6.32 -6.55
C ALA A 73 4.52 4.95 -7.15
N LYS A 74 3.70 4.42 -8.05
CA LYS A 74 4.01 3.17 -8.78
C LYS A 74 5.23 3.38 -9.68
N GLU A 75 5.18 4.40 -10.53
CA GLU A 75 6.29 4.76 -11.43
C GLU A 75 7.59 5.00 -10.65
N ALA A 76 7.53 5.73 -9.53
CA ALA A 76 8.70 5.97 -8.71
C ALA A 76 9.33 4.68 -8.15
N ARG A 77 8.53 3.65 -7.83
CA ARG A 77 9.06 2.36 -7.36
C ARG A 77 9.64 1.51 -8.47
N ASP A 78 9.03 1.55 -9.66
CA ASP A 78 9.56 0.86 -10.83
C ASP A 78 10.96 1.44 -11.16
N LEU A 79 11.09 2.77 -11.20
CA LEU A 79 12.37 3.47 -11.39
C LEU A 79 13.37 3.28 -10.23
N GLU A 80 12.89 3.09 -8.99
CA GLU A 80 13.77 2.85 -7.84
C GLU A 80 14.68 1.64 -8.08
N ASN A 81 14.14 0.55 -8.64
CA ASN A 81 14.91 -0.65 -8.97
C ASN A 81 15.91 -0.39 -10.10
N ASP A 82 15.50 0.32 -11.15
CA ASP A 82 16.37 0.65 -12.28
C ASP A 82 17.59 1.46 -11.81
N TYR A 83 17.37 2.43 -10.91
CA TYR A 83 18.47 3.20 -10.31
C TYR A 83 19.35 2.36 -9.39
N MET A 84 18.79 1.42 -8.61
CA MET A 84 19.63 0.49 -7.83
C MET A 84 20.59 -0.29 -8.73
N ASP A 85 20.09 -0.80 -9.87
CA ASP A 85 20.91 -1.57 -10.82
C ASP A 85 21.92 -0.69 -11.57
N PHE A 86 21.57 0.56 -11.86
CA PHE A 86 22.52 1.54 -12.39
C PHE A 86 23.67 1.80 -11.40
N TYR A 87 23.37 2.16 -10.14
CA TYR A 87 24.40 2.47 -9.14
C TYR A 87 25.28 1.27 -8.79
N ARG A 88 24.75 0.04 -8.83
CA ARG A 88 25.55 -1.19 -8.62
C ARG A 88 26.66 -1.40 -9.66
N LYS A 89 26.55 -0.79 -10.84
CA LYS A 89 27.54 -0.91 -11.93
C LYS A 89 28.65 0.14 -11.84
N LEU A 90 28.51 1.13 -10.97
CA LEU A 90 29.50 2.19 -10.81
C LEU A 90 30.64 1.74 -9.90
N GLU A 91 31.87 2.02 -10.32
CA GLU A 91 33.06 1.78 -9.50
C GLU A 91 33.03 2.67 -8.24
N GLY A 92 33.51 2.14 -7.12
CA GLY A 92 33.52 2.87 -5.84
C GLY A 92 32.15 3.08 -5.21
N VAL A 93 31.07 2.47 -5.73
CA VAL A 93 29.72 2.60 -5.18
C VAL A 93 29.27 1.32 -4.47
N VAL A 94 28.71 1.48 -3.27
CA VAL A 94 28.07 0.39 -2.51
C VAL A 94 26.59 0.71 -2.31
N VAL A 95 25.72 0.00 -3.03
CA VAL A 95 24.25 0.13 -2.89
C VAL A 95 23.76 -0.64 -1.67
N LEU A 96 23.11 0.05 -0.73
CA LEU A 96 22.69 -0.49 0.57
C LEU A 96 21.28 -1.11 0.58
N ASN A 97 20.52 -0.99 -0.52
CA ASN A 97 19.23 -1.63 -0.68
C ASN A 97 19.37 -3.16 -0.69
N LYS A 98 18.92 -3.84 0.37
CA LYS A 98 18.98 -5.31 0.52
C LYS A 98 17.96 -6.05 -0.34
N TYR A 99 16.83 -5.42 -0.62
CA TYR A 99 15.71 -5.99 -1.35
C TYR A 99 15.29 -5.03 -2.46
N PRO A 100 14.75 -5.54 -3.57
CA PRO A 100 14.14 -4.70 -4.58
C PRO A 100 12.95 -3.94 -4.00
N ALA A 101 12.70 -2.75 -4.55
CA ALA A 101 11.50 -1.98 -4.28
C ALA A 101 10.30 -2.78 -4.80
N VAL A 102 9.48 -3.30 -3.89
CA VAL A 102 8.25 -3.98 -4.25
C VAL A 102 7.17 -2.92 -4.38
N CYS A 103 6.62 -2.74 -5.58
CA CYS A 103 5.34 -2.08 -5.68
C CYS A 103 4.32 -2.97 -4.98
N SER A 104 3.87 -2.58 -3.79
CA SER A 104 2.71 -3.20 -3.15
C SER A 104 1.64 -3.34 -4.22
N LYS A 105 1.11 -4.56 -4.41
CA LYS A 105 -0.01 -4.80 -5.32
C LYS A 105 -1.03 -3.68 -5.10
N GLU A 106 -1.52 -3.10 -6.19
CA GLU A 106 -2.54 -2.05 -6.13
C GLU A 106 -3.57 -2.45 -5.07
N TYR A 107 -3.81 -1.56 -4.09
CA TYR A 107 -4.76 -1.84 -3.03
C TYR A 107 -6.15 -1.88 -3.65
N LYS A 108 -6.53 -3.05 -4.16
CA LYS A 108 -7.86 -3.29 -4.69
C LYS A 108 -8.76 -3.48 -3.48
N ARG A 109 -9.58 -2.48 -3.17
CA ARG A 109 -10.59 -2.59 -2.13
C ARG A 109 -11.59 -3.66 -2.55
N ILE A 110 -11.43 -4.88 -2.02
CA ILE A 110 -12.19 -6.07 -2.42
C ILE A 110 -13.67 -5.93 -2.06
N LEU A 111 -13.94 -5.29 -0.91
CA LEU A 111 -15.27 -5.12 -0.34
C LEU A 111 -15.74 -3.67 -0.42
N ASN A 112 -16.94 -3.47 -0.95
CA ASN A 112 -17.70 -2.24 -0.89
C ASN A 112 -18.89 -2.39 0.09
N LYS A 113 -19.65 -1.32 0.33
CA LYS A 113 -20.77 -1.34 1.28
C LYS A 113 -21.83 -2.40 0.92
N VAL A 114 -22.16 -2.56 -0.37
CA VAL A 114 -23.16 -3.53 -0.85
C VAL A 114 -22.74 -4.96 -0.51
N LYS A 115 -21.51 -5.35 -0.88
CA LYS A 115 -20.95 -6.67 -0.54
C LYS A 115 -20.90 -6.93 0.96
N VAL A 116 -20.61 -5.90 1.76
CA VAL A 116 -20.58 -6.04 3.23
C VAL A 116 -21.98 -6.29 3.78
N ILE A 117 -23.03 -5.68 3.22
CA ILE A 117 -24.42 -5.95 3.60
C ILE A 117 -24.75 -7.42 3.32
N GLU A 118 -24.45 -7.92 2.12
CA GLU A 118 -24.67 -9.31 1.74
C GLU A 118 -23.92 -10.28 2.66
N ILE A 119 -22.64 -10.03 2.92
CA ILE A 119 -21.83 -10.81 3.88
C ILE A 119 -22.51 -10.84 5.26
N LYS A 120 -22.98 -9.69 5.75
CA LYS A 120 -23.64 -9.60 7.06
C LYS A 120 -24.98 -10.37 7.07
N MET A 121 -25.73 -10.38 5.97
CA MET A 121 -26.94 -11.20 5.82
C MET A 121 -26.63 -12.70 5.87
N LEU A 122 -25.64 -13.15 5.08
CA LEU A 122 -25.18 -14.55 5.09
C LEU A 122 -24.72 -15.02 6.47
N LEU A 123 -24.02 -14.14 7.20
CA LEU A 123 -23.60 -14.40 8.58
C LEU A 123 -24.78 -14.49 9.55
N ALA A 124 -25.80 -13.64 9.38
CA ALA A 124 -27.00 -13.64 10.22
C ALA A 124 -27.87 -14.89 10.01
N GLU A 125 -27.93 -15.39 8.77
CA GLU A 125 -28.63 -16.65 8.44
C GLU A 125 -27.93 -17.90 8.99
N GLY A 126 -26.63 -17.82 9.30
CA GLY A 126 -25.86 -18.93 9.88
C GLY A 126 -25.60 -20.11 8.94
N LYS A 127 -25.94 -19.99 7.64
CA LYS A 127 -25.87 -21.09 6.66
C LYS A 127 -24.46 -21.36 6.12
N MET A 128 -23.57 -20.37 6.17
CA MET A 128 -22.22 -20.47 5.60
C MET A 128 -21.15 -20.25 6.66
N LYS A 129 -20.03 -20.99 6.56
CA LYS A 129 -18.86 -20.74 7.40
C LYS A 129 -18.10 -19.52 6.87
N ASN A 130 -17.38 -18.82 7.74
CA ASN A 130 -16.57 -17.65 7.35
C ASN A 130 -15.59 -17.96 6.21
N LYS A 131 -15.06 -19.19 6.13
CA LYS A 131 -14.13 -19.61 5.07
C LYS A 131 -14.82 -19.65 3.70
N ASP A 132 -16.07 -20.13 3.65
CA ASP A 132 -16.82 -20.26 2.41
C ASP A 132 -17.26 -18.88 1.89
N ILE A 133 -17.72 -18.01 2.80
CA ILE A 133 -18.02 -16.60 2.49
C ILE A 133 -16.75 -15.89 1.98
N ALA A 134 -15.60 -16.13 2.61
CA ALA A 134 -14.35 -15.51 2.20
C ALA A 134 -13.92 -15.92 0.78
N ALA A 135 -14.11 -17.19 0.43
CA ALA A 135 -13.85 -17.70 -0.91
C ALA A 135 -14.76 -17.05 -1.96
N GLU A 136 -16.07 -16.96 -1.67
CA GLU A 136 -17.07 -16.34 -2.56
C GLU A 136 -16.73 -14.88 -2.88
N TYR A 137 -16.31 -14.11 -1.87
CA TYR A 137 -15.99 -12.69 -2.03
C TYR A 137 -14.52 -12.40 -2.38
N GLY A 138 -13.70 -13.44 -2.55
CA GLY A 138 -12.28 -13.33 -2.88
C GLY A 138 -11.45 -12.58 -1.84
N CYS A 139 -11.74 -12.75 -0.55
CA CYS A 139 -11.04 -12.10 0.55
C CYS A 139 -10.53 -13.08 1.62
N ASP A 140 -9.79 -12.58 2.62
CA ASP A 140 -9.30 -13.41 3.73
C ASP A 140 -10.40 -13.70 4.77
N SER A 141 -10.43 -14.91 5.34
CA SER A 141 -11.42 -15.30 6.34
C SER A 141 -11.37 -14.47 7.64
N SER A 142 -10.21 -13.89 7.97
CA SER A 142 -10.08 -12.94 9.09
C SER A 142 -10.82 -11.63 8.82
N LEU A 143 -10.95 -11.22 7.55
CA LEU A 143 -11.75 -10.05 7.17
C LEU A 143 -13.23 -10.28 7.45
N ILE A 144 -13.75 -11.46 7.07
CA ILE A 144 -15.12 -11.87 7.39
C ILE A 144 -15.34 -11.92 8.91
N SER A 145 -14.37 -12.46 9.66
CA SER A 145 -14.43 -12.48 11.13
C SER A 145 -14.52 -11.08 11.73
N LYS A 146 -13.72 -10.13 11.24
CA LYS A 146 -13.76 -8.71 11.69
C LYS A 146 -15.06 -8.01 11.31
N ILE A 147 -15.68 -8.36 10.18
CA ILE A 147 -17.02 -7.87 9.81
C ILE A 147 -18.07 -8.45 10.75
N LYS A 148 -18.00 -9.75 11.05
CA LYS A 148 -18.90 -10.46 11.97
C LYS A 148 -18.86 -9.86 13.38
N THR A 149 -17.68 -9.58 13.90
CA THR A 149 -17.50 -9.00 15.25
C THR A 149 -17.73 -7.49 15.29
N GLY A 150 -17.95 -6.84 14.15
CA GLY A 150 -18.11 -5.40 14.05
C GLY A 150 -16.81 -4.60 14.21
N LEU A 151 -15.64 -5.25 14.29
CA LEU A 151 -14.35 -4.55 14.30
C LEU A 151 -14.08 -3.78 13.00
N LEU A 152 -14.63 -4.25 11.89
CA LEU A 152 -14.64 -3.53 10.62
C LEU A 152 -16.08 -3.33 10.15
N TRP A 153 -16.33 -2.18 9.52
CA TRP A 153 -17.65 -1.81 9.01
C TRP A 153 -18.75 -1.84 10.09
N SER A 154 -18.42 -1.38 11.30
CA SER A 154 -19.37 -1.21 12.41
C SER A 154 -20.54 -0.29 12.06
N ASN A 155 -20.31 0.67 11.17
CA ASN A 155 -21.29 1.64 10.71
C ASN A 155 -22.25 1.13 9.61
N VAL A 156 -22.08 -0.11 9.13
CA VAL A 156 -22.95 -0.70 8.11
C VAL A 156 -23.96 -1.62 8.80
N ASN A 157 -25.21 -1.19 8.90
CA ASN A 157 -26.27 -1.98 9.52
C ASN A 157 -27.06 -2.75 8.45
N ILE A 158 -27.52 -3.96 8.79
CA ILE A 158 -28.56 -4.64 8.01
C ILE A 158 -29.87 -4.05 8.51
N GLU A 159 -30.56 -3.27 7.68
CA GLU A 159 -31.93 -2.89 7.99
C GLU A 159 -32.77 -4.17 7.99
N LYS A 160 -33.31 -4.55 9.15
CA LYS A 160 -34.35 -5.58 9.22
C LYS A 160 -35.58 -4.99 8.56
N ASN A 161 -35.64 -5.05 7.24
CA ASN A 161 -36.85 -4.73 6.52
C ASN A 161 -37.84 -5.89 6.74
N GLU A 162 -38.60 -5.82 7.83
CA GLU A 162 -39.70 -6.77 8.14
C GLU A 162 -40.90 -6.59 7.19
N SER A 163 -40.79 -5.79 6.12
CA SER A 163 -41.94 -5.37 5.31
C SER A 163 -41.67 -5.26 3.81
N ILE A 164 -40.75 -6.04 3.24
CA ILE A 164 -40.85 -6.36 1.80
C ILE A 164 -41.74 -7.59 1.67
N LEU A 165 -43.04 -7.33 1.72
CA LEU A 165 -44.06 -8.21 1.14
C LEU A 165 -43.65 -8.43 -0.31
N VAL A 166 -43.18 -9.63 -0.61
CA VAL A 166 -43.03 -10.08 -2.01
C VAL A 166 -44.42 -9.93 -2.63
N PRO A 167 -44.60 -9.15 -3.71
CA PRO A 167 -45.83 -9.23 -4.47
C PRO A 167 -45.94 -10.67 -4.95
N SER A 168 -46.93 -11.40 -4.44
CA SER A 168 -47.33 -12.68 -5.00
C SER A 168 -47.49 -12.45 -6.51
N PHE A 169 -46.63 -13.07 -7.30
CA PHE A 169 -46.90 -13.25 -8.73
C PHE A 169 -48.16 -14.10 -8.79
N VAL A 170 -49.30 -13.42 -8.91
CA VAL A 170 -50.57 -14.06 -9.21
C VAL A 170 -50.44 -14.56 -10.63
N ASP A 171 -50.40 -15.88 -10.77
CA ASP A 171 -50.46 -16.59 -12.05
C ASP A 171 -51.77 -16.25 -12.77
N ASN A 172 -51.75 -15.18 -13.57
CA ASN A 172 -52.78 -14.92 -14.58
C ASN A 172 -52.44 -15.69 -15.86
N ASN A 173 -52.49 -17.02 -15.81
CA ASN A 173 -52.67 -17.82 -17.02
C ASN A 173 -54.17 -18.09 -17.19
N ALA A 174 -54.85 -17.08 -17.71
CA ALA A 174 -56.20 -17.19 -18.22
C ALA A 174 -56.20 -18.16 -19.41
N SER A 175 -57.12 -19.12 -19.35
CA SER A 175 -57.52 -20.00 -20.45
C SER A 175 -57.76 -19.21 -21.73
N ILE A 176 -57.07 -19.58 -22.80
CA ILE A 176 -57.56 -19.37 -24.16
C ILE A 176 -58.14 -20.70 -24.63
N LEU A 177 -59.46 -20.68 -24.75
CA LEU A 177 -60.33 -21.70 -25.31
C LEU A 177 -59.91 -22.09 -26.73
N SER A 178 -60.07 -23.37 -27.05
CA SER A 178 -60.33 -23.88 -28.39
C SER A 178 -61.58 -24.74 -28.35
#